data_AF-A0A926ESB9-F1
#
_entry.id   AF-A0A926ESB9-F1
#
_cell.length_a   1.000
_cell.length_b   1.000
_cell.length_c   1.000
_cell.angle_alpha   90.00
_cell.angle_beta   90.00
_cell.angle_gamma   90.00
#
_symmetry.space_group_name_H-M   'P 1'
#
loop_
_entity.id
_entity.type
_entity.pdbx_description
1 polymer ?
#
loop_
_entity_poly.entity_id
_entity_poly.type
_entity_poly.pdbx_seq_one_letter_code
_entity_poly.pdbx_strand_id
1 'polypeptide(L)'
;MSSQKKTSRLEGKDLITIGIYTVIYVVIVMLVAMIGFIPIFIPLMAVLCPLIGGIPYMLYVTKAKKFGMTAIMGFLIGLIMVFFGNGYLTMVTGLVGGLLADVILKKADYKSAKSTVLSCGVFSIWVFGNFAPIFLNRESYLVMLTEGYGAEYAATLNTYMPMWIAPILLVACFVFGIVGGLIGKAICKKHFQRAGIA
;
A
#
# COMPACT_ATOMS: atom_id res chain seq x y z
N MET A 1 -0.62 -5.66 44.34
CA MET A 1 -1.59 -5.32 43.28
C MET A 1 -1.00 -5.71 41.94
N SER A 2 -1.62 -6.70 41.28
CA SER A 2 -1.17 -7.28 40.02
C SER A 2 -1.30 -6.28 38.88
N SER A 3 -0.18 -5.70 38.46
CA SER A 3 -0.11 -4.99 37.18
C SER A 3 -0.25 -6.03 36.07
N GLN A 4 -1.48 -6.31 35.64
CA GLN A 4 -1.74 -7.05 34.41
C GLN A 4 -1.00 -6.34 33.26
N LYS A 5 0.15 -6.89 32.87
CA LYS A 5 0.81 -6.59 31.61
C LYS A 5 -0.20 -6.92 30.51
N LYS A 6 -0.96 -5.92 30.06
CA LYS A 6 -1.85 -6.00 28.90
C LYS A 6 -1.00 -6.62 27.80
N THR A 7 -1.30 -7.85 27.38
CA THR A 7 -0.45 -8.65 26.50
C THR A 7 -0.31 -7.93 25.17
N SER A 8 0.76 -7.13 25.05
CA SER A 8 1.15 -6.39 23.85
C SER A 8 1.75 -7.30 22.78
N ARG A 9 1.58 -8.62 22.92
CA ARG A 9 2.07 -9.63 21.98
C ARG A 9 1.00 -9.95 20.94
N LEU A 10 1.45 -10.14 19.72
CA LEU A 10 0.63 -10.63 18.62
C LEU A 10 0.19 -12.06 18.93
N GLU A 11 -1.09 -12.33 18.78
CA GLU A 11 -1.67 -13.67 18.93
C GLU A 11 -1.86 -14.31 17.56
N GLY A 12 -2.01 -15.63 17.50
CA GLY A 12 -2.24 -16.36 16.24
C GLY A 12 -3.45 -15.82 15.46
N LYS A 13 -4.52 -15.43 16.15
CA LYS A 13 -5.70 -14.81 15.52
C LYS A 13 -5.39 -13.46 14.83
N ASP A 14 -4.43 -12.71 15.37
CA ASP A 14 -4.00 -11.43 14.79
C ASP A 14 -3.22 -11.68 13.50
N LEU A 15 -2.36 -12.72 13.49
CA LEU A 15 -1.62 -13.15 12.30
C LEU A 15 -2.57 -13.67 11.20
N ILE A 16 -3.60 -14.43 11.56
CA ILE A 16 -4.64 -14.88 10.62
C ILE A 16 -5.35 -13.66 9.99
N THR A 17 -5.70 -12.67 10.81
CA THR A 17 -6.32 -11.42 10.34
C THR A 17 -5.40 -10.68 9.37
N ILE A 18 -4.12 -10.53 9.71
CA ILE A 18 -3.12 -9.91 8.83
C ILE A 18 -3.04 -10.66 7.50
N GLY A 19 -2.97 -11.99 7.53
CA GLY A 19 -2.90 -12.82 6.32
C GLY A 19 -4.10 -12.62 5.41
N ILE A 20 -5.33 -12.71 5.94
CA ILE A 20 -6.56 -12.55 5.16
C ILE A 20 -6.62 -11.17 4.50
N TYR A 21 -6.38 -10.10 5.26
CA TYR A 21 -6.42 -8.74 4.70
C TYR A 21 -5.27 -8.46 3.74
N THR A 22 -4.11 -9.09 3.95
CA THR A 22 -2.99 -9.02 3.00
C THR A 22 -3.40 -9.62 1.66
N VAL A 23 -3.99 -10.82 1.66
CA VAL A 23 -4.44 -11.47 0.42
C VAL A 23 -5.51 -10.64 -0.28
N ILE A 24 -6.51 -10.15 0.45
CA ILE A 24 -7.56 -9.29 -0.11
C ILE A 24 -6.95 -8.03 -0.74
N TYR A 25 -6.03 -7.38 -0.03
CA TYR A 25 -5.36 -6.16 -0.49
C TYR A 25 -4.55 -6.44 -1.77
N VAL A 26 -3.75 -7.51 -1.77
CA VAL A 26 -2.91 -7.90 -2.91
C VAL A 26 -3.76 -8.22 -4.14
N VAL A 27 -4.84 -9.00 -3.98
CA VAL A 27 -5.74 -9.34 -5.10
C VAL A 27 -6.35 -8.09 -5.71
N ILE A 28 -6.82 -7.15 -4.88
CA ILE A 28 -7.37 -5.87 -5.35
C ILE A 28 -6.30 -5.07 -6.11
N VAL A 29 -5.09 -4.96 -5.56
CA VAL A 29 -4.00 -4.22 -6.21
C VAL A 29 -3.57 -4.89 -7.52
N MET A 30 -3.57 -6.23 -7.60
CA MET A 30 -3.27 -6.95 -8.85
C MET A 30 -4.30 -6.66 -9.93
N LEU A 31 -5.59 -6.67 -9.60
CA LEU A 31 -6.65 -6.33 -10.57
C LEU A 31 -6.50 -4.91 -11.10
N VAL A 32 -6.09 -3.97 -10.23
CA VAL A 32 -5.80 -2.59 -10.64
C VAL A 32 -4.54 -2.52 -11.49
N ALA A 33 -3.49 -3.28 -11.15
CA ALA A 33 -2.23 -3.34 -11.89
C ALA A 33 -2.41 -3.86 -13.33
N MET A 34 -3.42 -4.69 -13.60
CA MET A 34 -3.74 -5.14 -14.97
C MET A 34 -4.14 -3.98 -15.91
N ILE A 35 -4.59 -2.83 -15.37
CA ILE A 35 -4.91 -1.62 -16.14
C ILE A 35 -3.60 -0.92 -16.62
N GLY A 36 -2.45 -1.27 -16.05
CA GLY A 36 -1.12 -0.77 -16.43
C GLY A 36 -0.66 -1.16 -17.85
N PHE A 37 -1.45 -1.96 -18.59
CA PHE A 37 -1.17 -2.30 -20.00
C PHE A 37 -1.13 -1.08 -20.93
N ILE A 38 -1.62 0.08 -20.48
CA ILE A 38 -1.55 1.36 -21.19
C ILE A 38 -0.52 2.27 -20.48
N PRO A 39 0.45 2.88 -21.19
CA PRO A 39 1.58 3.57 -20.54
C PRO A 39 1.17 4.80 -19.71
N ILE A 40 0.10 5.50 -20.12
CA ILE A 40 -0.49 6.62 -19.36
C ILE A 40 -1.00 6.19 -17.98
N PHE A 41 -1.39 4.91 -17.83
CA PHE A 41 -1.90 4.42 -16.56
C PHE A 41 -0.80 4.09 -15.56
N ILE A 42 0.48 3.95 -15.95
CA ILE A 42 1.57 3.69 -14.99
C ILE A 42 1.72 4.83 -13.96
N PRO A 43 1.84 6.11 -14.35
CA PRO A 43 1.79 7.21 -13.38
C PRO A 43 0.45 7.27 -12.63
N LEU A 44 -0.65 6.93 -13.30
CA LEU A 44 -1.99 6.90 -12.71
C LEU A 44 -2.14 5.77 -11.67
N MET A 45 -1.35 4.69 -11.75
CA MET A 45 -1.36 3.59 -10.77
C MET A 45 -0.89 4.08 -9.40
N ALA A 46 0.02 5.04 -9.35
CA ALA A 46 0.41 5.70 -8.10
C ALA A 46 -0.74 6.45 -7.43
N VAL A 47 -1.83 6.70 -8.15
CA VAL A 47 -3.06 7.32 -7.64
C VAL A 47 -4.13 6.26 -7.38
N LEU A 48 -4.38 5.39 -8.35
CA LEU A 48 -5.45 4.39 -8.29
C LEU A 48 -5.18 3.29 -7.25
N CYS A 49 -3.95 2.79 -7.14
CA CYS A 49 -3.61 1.76 -6.14
C CYS A 49 -3.81 2.26 -4.70
N PRO A 50 -3.31 3.45 -4.30
CA PRO A 50 -3.60 4.00 -2.97
C PRO A 50 -5.09 4.27 -2.73
N LEU A 51 -5.82 4.70 -3.76
CA LEU A 51 -7.22 5.05 -3.64
C LEU A 51 -8.10 3.82 -3.40
N ILE A 52 -7.93 2.80 -4.24
CA ILE A 52 -8.68 1.54 -4.14
C ILE A 52 -8.17 0.70 -2.97
N GLY A 53 -6.85 0.61 -2.80
CA GLY A 53 -6.20 -0.08 -1.68
C GLY A 53 -6.48 0.56 -0.31
N GLY A 54 -6.84 1.84 -0.26
CA GLY A 54 -7.25 2.50 0.98
C GLY A 54 -8.50 1.90 1.61
N ILE A 55 -9.39 1.29 0.81
CA ILE A 55 -10.63 0.64 1.29
C ILE A 55 -10.33 -0.62 2.13
N PRO A 56 -9.66 -1.67 1.59
CA PRO A 56 -9.30 -2.85 2.38
C PRO A 56 -8.34 -2.50 3.52
N TYR A 57 -7.45 -1.53 3.34
CA TYR A 57 -6.59 -1.05 4.43
C TYR A 57 -7.42 -0.43 5.58
N MET A 58 -8.45 0.35 5.27
CA MET A 58 -9.34 0.93 6.28
C MET A 58 -10.15 -0.14 7.03
N LEU A 59 -10.57 -1.21 6.35
CA LEU A 59 -11.19 -2.37 7.02
C LEU A 59 -10.21 -3.12 7.91
N TYR A 60 -8.97 -3.25 7.44
CA TYR A 60 -7.92 -3.92 8.19
C TYR A 60 -7.63 -3.20 9.53
N VAL A 61 -7.47 -1.88 9.52
CA VAL A 61 -7.18 -1.08 10.73
C VAL A 61 -8.34 -1.00 11.74
N THR A 62 -9.59 -1.37 11.37
CA THR A 62 -10.65 -1.53 12.39
C THR A 62 -10.48 -2.81 13.21
N LYS A 63 -9.87 -3.84 12.61
CA LYS A 63 -9.55 -5.12 13.27
C LYS A 63 -8.15 -5.11 13.89
N ALA A 64 -7.20 -4.43 13.26
CA ALA A 64 -5.82 -4.33 13.71
C ALA A 64 -5.68 -3.29 14.83
N LYS A 65 -5.68 -3.75 16.08
CA LYS A 65 -5.57 -2.89 17.28
C LYS A 65 -4.28 -3.10 18.07
N LYS A 66 -3.26 -3.71 17.45
CA LYS A 66 -1.95 -4.00 18.07
C LYS A 66 -0.82 -3.49 17.19
N PHE A 67 0.30 -3.16 17.83
CA PHE A 67 1.51 -2.70 17.14
C PHE A 67 2.23 -3.86 16.46
N GLY A 68 2.79 -3.61 15.28
CA GLY A 68 3.47 -4.61 14.46
C GLY A 68 2.56 -5.29 13.45
N MET A 69 1.24 -5.14 13.57
CA MET A 69 0.32 -5.75 12.61
C MET A 69 0.52 -5.14 11.21
N THR A 70 0.57 -3.81 11.11
CA THR A 70 0.69 -3.11 9.81
C THR A 70 2.07 -3.30 9.20
N ALA A 71 3.12 -3.37 10.02
CA ALA A 71 4.46 -3.69 9.58
C ALA A 71 4.56 -5.09 8.95
N ILE A 72 3.95 -6.11 9.58
CA ILE A 72 3.90 -7.47 9.03
C ILE A 72 3.09 -7.49 7.73
N MET A 73 1.96 -6.78 7.67
CA MET A 73 1.18 -6.65 6.43
C MET A 73 2.02 -6.02 5.31
N GLY A 74 2.70 -4.91 5.58
CA GLY A 74 3.56 -4.22 4.60
C GLY A 74 4.73 -5.10 4.14
N PHE A 75 5.34 -5.85 5.05
CA PHE A 75 6.38 -6.83 4.73
C PHE A 75 5.85 -7.96 3.83
N LEU A 76 4.71 -8.55 4.17
CA LEU A 76 4.09 -9.64 3.39
C LEU A 76 3.69 -9.16 2.00
N ILE A 77 3.10 -7.96 1.87
CA ILE A 77 2.78 -7.37 0.56
C ILE A 77 4.05 -7.17 -0.25
N GLY A 78 5.09 -6.59 0.35
CA GLY A 78 6.37 -6.40 -0.31
C GLY A 78 7.00 -7.71 -0.75
N LEU A 79 6.98 -8.74 0.10
CA LEU A 79 7.48 -10.08 -0.23
C LEU A 79 6.71 -10.70 -1.41
N ILE A 80 5.38 -10.66 -1.39
CA ILE A 80 4.54 -11.16 -2.49
C ILE A 80 4.83 -10.38 -3.77
N MET A 81 4.98 -9.06 -3.69
CA MET A 81 5.27 -8.23 -4.86
C MET A 81 6.64 -8.54 -5.47
N VAL A 82 7.64 -8.87 -4.65
CA VAL A 82 8.94 -9.38 -5.13
C VAL A 82 8.77 -10.70 -5.88
N PHE A 83 7.97 -11.64 -5.37
CA PHE A 83 7.66 -12.88 -6.10
C PHE A 83 6.94 -12.65 -7.43
N PHE A 84 6.16 -11.57 -7.55
CA PHE A 84 5.52 -11.16 -8.80
C PHE A 84 6.44 -10.40 -9.76
N GLY A 85 7.73 -10.27 -9.45
CA GLY A 85 8.73 -9.65 -10.32
C GLY A 85 9.01 -8.17 -10.02
N ASN A 86 8.47 -7.61 -8.93
CA ASN A 86 8.87 -6.26 -8.51
C ASN A 86 10.23 -6.29 -7.80
N GLY A 87 10.98 -5.18 -7.87
CA GLY A 87 12.28 -5.08 -7.22
C GLY A 87 12.20 -5.21 -5.70
N TYR A 88 13.28 -5.70 -5.07
CA TYR A 88 13.42 -5.86 -3.61
C TYR A 88 13.11 -4.58 -2.81
N LEU A 89 13.21 -3.42 -3.46
CA LEU A 89 12.87 -2.11 -2.90
C LEU A 89 11.42 -2.02 -2.45
N THR A 90 10.49 -2.72 -3.12
CA THR A 90 9.08 -2.82 -2.68
C THR A 90 8.94 -3.40 -1.28
N MET A 91 9.75 -4.42 -0.96
CA MET A 91 9.80 -5.04 0.36
C MET A 91 10.32 -4.07 1.42
N VAL A 92 11.37 -3.32 1.10
CA VAL A 92 11.93 -2.31 2.01
C VAL A 92 10.94 -1.17 2.24
N THR A 93 10.37 -0.59 1.18
CA THR A 93 9.39 0.49 1.31
C THR A 93 8.09 0.03 1.96
N GLY A 94 7.67 -1.22 1.74
CA GLY A 94 6.50 -1.83 2.38
C GLY A 94 6.70 -2.02 3.88
N LEU A 95 7.86 -2.52 4.29
CA LEU A 95 8.20 -2.64 5.70
C LEU A 95 8.32 -1.26 6.38
N VAL A 96 9.02 -0.32 5.75
CA VAL A 96 9.20 1.04 6.29
C VAL A 96 7.86 1.78 6.37
N GLY A 97 7.06 1.77 5.30
CA GLY A 97 5.73 2.36 5.28
C GLY A 97 4.79 1.72 6.30
N GLY A 98 4.84 0.39 6.44
CA GLY A 98 4.09 -0.37 7.45
C GLY A 98 4.49 -0.03 8.89
N LEU A 99 5.79 0.09 9.18
CA LEU A 99 6.29 0.49 10.49
C LEU A 99 5.90 1.92 10.84
N LEU A 100 6.05 2.86 9.91
CA LEU A 100 5.65 4.25 10.12
C LEU A 100 4.14 4.37 10.35
N ALA A 101 3.34 3.64 9.58
CA ALA A 101 1.89 3.55 9.77
C ALA A 101 1.53 2.97 11.14
N ASP A 102 2.21 1.92 11.60
CA ASP A 102 2.02 1.34 12.94
C ASP A 102 2.35 2.31 14.06
N VAL A 103 3.43 3.11 13.92
CA VAL A 103 3.78 4.15 14.90
C VAL A 103 2.69 5.21 14.98
N ILE A 104 2.14 5.64 13.84
CA ILE A 104 1.04 6.60 13.78
C ILE A 104 -0.19 6.03 14.49
N LEU A 105 -0.61 4.81 14.14
CA LEU A 105 -1.75 4.15 14.76
C LEU A 105 -1.58 3.97 16.27
N LYS A 106 -0.39 3.57 16.73
CA LYS A 106 -0.07 3.40 18.15
C LYS A 106 -0.10 4.72 18.92
N LYS A 107 0.43 5.81 18.35
CA LYS A 107 0.40 7.14 18.98
C LYS A 107 -1.02 7.64 19.25
N ALA A 108 -1.98 7.21 18.44
CA ALA A 108 -3.39 7.57 18.58
C ALA A 108 -4.27 6.50 19.26
N ASP A 109 -3.64 5.50 19.92
CA ASP A 109 -4.32 4.38 20.60
C ASP A 109 -5.34 3.66 19.69
N TYR A 110 -5.12 3.66 18.37
CA TYR A 110 -6.03 3.06 17.38
C TYR A 110 -7.47 3.62 17.38
N LYS A 111 -7.72 4.78 18.02
CA LYS A 111 -9.06 5.37 18.17
C LYS A 111 -9.30 6.57 17.26
N SER A 112 -8.24 7.30 16.90
CA SER A 112 -8.39 8.52 16.10
C SER A 112 -8.54 8.21 14.62
N ALA A 113 -9.69 8.54 14.07
CA ALA A 113 -9.93 8.37 12.64
C ALA A 113 -9.01 9.24 11.76
N LYS A 114 -8.51 10.37 12.27
CA LYS A 114 -7.50 11.18 11.55
C LYS A 114 -6.18 10.43 11.46
N SER A 115 -5.78 9.75 12.53
CA SER A 115 -4.57 8.94 12.59
C SER A 115 -4.65 7.73 11.67
N THR A 116 -5.83 7.10 11.56
CA THR A 116 -6.06 5.98 10.66
C THR A 116 -5.98 6.38 9.18
N VAL A 117 -6.52 7.54 8.84
CA VAL A 117 -6.40 8.08 7.48
C VAL A 117 -4.95 8.47 7.17
N LEU A 118 -4.24 9.06 8.13
CA LEU A 118 -2.83 9.40 7.98
C LEU A 118 -1.95 8.14 7.84
N SER A 119 -2.25 7.07 8.59
CA SER A 119 -1.55 5.80 8.47
C SER A 119 -1.78 5.16 7.12
N CYS A 120 -2.98 5.32 6.53
CA CYS A 120 -3.27 4.90 5.15
C CYS A 120 -2.38 5.65 4.15
N GLY A 121 -2.28 6.99 4.26
CA GLY A 121 -1.37 7.79 3.42
C GLY A 121 0.09 7.37 3.53
N VAL A 122 0.58 7.16 4.76
CA VAL A 122 1.96 6.71 5.00
C VAL A 122 2.18 5.27 4.51
N PHE A 123 1.20 4.40 4.68
CA PHE A 123 1.27 3.05 4.16
C PHE A 123 1.40 3.07 2.64
N SER A 124 0.59 3.87 1.93
CA SER A 124 0.62 4.01 0.47
C SER A 124 1.98 4.40 -0.13
N ILE A 125 2.95 4.85 0.67
CA ILE A 125 4.34 5.03 0.23
C ILE A 125 4.95 3.72 -0.28
N TRP A 126 4.48 2.56 0.17
CA TRP A 126 4.94 1.27 -0.35
C TRP A 126 4.71 1.14 -1.88
N VAL A 127 3.69 1.81 -2.42
CA VAL A 127 3.39 1.84 -3.86
C VAL A 127 4.52 2.53 -4.64
N PHE A 128 5.15 3.56 -4.06
CA PHE A 128 6.34 4.19 -4.66
C PHE A 128 7.49 3.20 -4.84
N GLY A 129 7.62 2.21 -3.94
CA GLY A 129 8.60 1.13 -4.08
C GLY A 129 8.45 0.31 -5.36
N ASN A 130 7.24 0.18 -5.92
CA ASN A 130 7.02 -0.51 -7.19
C ASN A 130 7.55 0.29 -8.37
N PHE A 131 7.57 1.62 -8.25
CA PHE A 131 8.11 2.51 -9.28
C PHE A 131 9.62 2.75 -9.13
N ALA A 132 10.23 2.38 -8.01
CA ALA A 132 11.66 2.56 -7.77
C ALA A 132 12.57 1.94 -8.86
N PRO A 133 12.31 0.74 -9.41
CA PRO A 133 13.10 0.18 -10.51
C PRO A 133 13.10 1.05 -11.76
N ILE A 134 12.03 1.83 -12.00
CA ILE A 134 11.90 2.71 -13.17
C ILE A 134 12.87 3.90 -13.09
N PHE A 135 13.22 4.31 -11.88
CA PHE A 135 14.15 5.42 -11.63
C PHE A 135 15.59 4.95 -11.43
N LEU A 136 15.79 3.82 -10.76
CA LEU A 136 17.12 3.32 -10.39
C LEU A 136 17.73 2.39 -11.44
N ASN A 137 16.91 1.54 -12.06
CA ASN A 137 17.34 0.57 -13.08
C ASN A 137 16.63 0.85 -14.41
N ARG A 138 16.59 2.12 -14.81
CA ARG A 138 15.79 2.60 -15.94
C ARG A 138 16.11 1.87 -17.24
N GLU A 139 17.38 1.63 -17.54
CA GLU A 139 17.78 0.93 -18.77
C GLU A 139 17.25 -0.50 -18.81
N SER A 140 17.49 -1.29 -17.76
CA SER A 140 16.98 -2.67 -17.65
C SER A 140 15.45 -2.72 -17.66
N TYR A 141 14.79 -1.75 -17.03
CA TYR A 141 13.34 -1.66 -17.00
C TYR A 141 12.76 -1.30 -18.39
N LEU A 142 13.40 -0.37 -19.11
CA LEU A 142 13.00 -0.02 -20.48
C LEU A 142 13.24 -1.17 -21.46
N VAL A 143 14.30 -1.96 -21.29
CA VAL A 143 14.51 -3.19 -22.07
C VAL A 143 13.41 -4.20 -21.79
N MET A 144 13.11 -4.48 -20.52
CA MET A 144 12.00 -5.37 -20.13
C MET A 144 10.65 -4.90 -20.70
N LEU A 145 10.39 -3.59 -20.67
CA LEU A 145 9.17 -3.03 -21.25
C LEU A 145 9.15 -3.11 -22.77
N THR A 146 10.30 -2.94 -23.42
CA THR A 146 10.42 -3.05 -24.87
C THR A 146 10.16 -4.49 -25.31
N GLU A 147 10.71 -5.47 -24.59
CA GLU A 147 10.51 -6.90 -24.85
C GLU A 147 9.08 -7.36 -24.52
N GLY A 148 8.46 -6.82 -23.46
CA GLY A 148 7.12 -7.23 -23.00
C GLY A 148 5.95 -6.50 -23.67
N TYR A 149 6.07 -5.18 -23.88
CA TYR A 149 4.98 -4.29 -24.32
C TYR A 149 5.28 -3.57 -25.65
N GLY A 150 6.50 -3.69 -26.17
CA GLY A 150 6.93 -3.05 -27.42
C GLY A 150 7.64 -1.71 -27.23
N ALA A 151 8.40 -1.32 -28.26
CA ALA A 151 9.23 -0.12 -28.23
C ALA A 151 8.42 1.18 -28.08
N GLU A 152 7.23 1.25 -28.66
CA GLU A 152 6.36 2.43 -28.59
C GLU A 152 5.84 2.67 -27.16
N TYR A 153 5.52 1.59 -26.44
CA TYR A 153 5.14 1.64 -25.03
C TYR A 153 6.28 2.16 -24.17
N ALA A 154 7.48 1.58 -24.34
CA ALA A 154 8.66 1.96 -23.57
C ALA A 154 9.08 3.42 -23.83
N ALA A 155 9.04 3.88 -25.08
CA ALA A 155 9.34 5.28 -25.43
C ALA A 155 8.34 6.27 -24.84
N THR A 156 7.04 5.93 -24.92
CA THR A 156 5.96 6.73 -24.34
C THR A 156 6.12 6.83 -22.83
N LEU A 157 6.38 5.72 -22.15
CA LEU A 157 6.59 5.72 -20.70
C LEU A 157 7.86 6.47 -20.30
N ASN A 158 8.95 6.32 -21.06
CA ASN A 158 10.21 7.03 -20.83
C ASN A 158 9.99 8.56 -20.86
N THR A 159 9.10 9.03 -21.74
CA THR A 159 8.71 10.43 -21.86
C THR A 159 7.89 10.89 -20.65
N TYR A 160 6.96 10.06 -20.17
CA TYR A 160 6.09 10.39 -19.03
C TYR A 160 6.74 10.22 -17.65
N MET A 161 7.85 9.49 -17.54
CA MET A 161 8.47 9.15 -16.26
C MET A 161 9.90 9.71 -16.11
N PRO A 162 10.20 11.00 -16.37
CA PRO A 162 11.52 11.57 -16.09
C PRO A 162 11.85 11.51 -14.59
N MET A 163 13.14 11.55 -14.23
CA MET A 163 13.60 11.39 -12.85
C MET A 163 12.98 12.40 -11.87
N TRP A 164 12.65 13.61 -12.35
CA TRP A 164 11.98 14.67 -11.58
C TRP A 164 10.52 14.34 -11.19
N ILE A 165 9.89 13.36 -11.84
CA ILE A 165 8.53 12.92 -11.49
C ILE A 165 8.50 12.00 -10.26
N ALA A 166 9.64 11.43 -9.85
CA ALA A 166 9.74 10.58 -8.67
C ALA A 166 9.22 11.23 -7.37
N PRO A 167 9.67 12.45 -6.98
CA PRO A 167 9.10 13.13 -5.80
C PRO A 167 7.62 13.47 -5.96
N ILE A 168 7.17 13.80 -7.19
CA ILE A 168 5.75 14.09 -7.48
C ILE A 168 4.89 12.84 -7.27
N LEU A 169 5.33 11.68 -7.74
CA LEU A 169 4.68 10.38 -7.52
C LEU A 169 4.61 10.02 -6.04
N LEU A 170 5.69 10.26 -5.28
CA LEU A 170 5.71 9.99 -3.84
C LEU A 170 4.66 10.85 -3.12
N VAL A 171 4.63 12.16 -3.42
CA VAL A 171 3.61 13.07 -2.86
C VAL A 171 2.21 12.67 -3.30
N ALA A 172 2.01 12.28 -4.56
CA ALA A 172 0.74 11.80 -5.07
C ALA A 172 0.28 10.53 -4.33
N CYS A 173 1.14 9.52 -4.18
CA CYS A 173 0.85 8.30 -3.42
C CYS A 173 0.38 8.61 -2.00
N PHE A 174 1.04 9.57 -1.35
CA PHE A 174 0.68 9.98 0.02
C PHE A 174 -0.67 10.69 0.07
N VAL A 175 -0.88 11.69 -0.80
CA VAL A 175 -2.12 12.48 -0.85
C VAL A 175 -3.31 11.60 -1.26
N PHE A 176 -3.16 10.78 -2.29
CA PHE A 176 -4.22 9.87 -2.72
C PHE A 176 -4.40 8.68 -1.79
N GLY A 177 -3.37 8.28 -1.03
CA GLY A 177 -3.53 7.34 0.09
C GLY A 177 -4.38 7.91 1.22
N ILE A 178 -4.25 9.21 1.53
CA ILE A 178 -5.15 9.92 2.45
C ILE A 178 -6.58 9.94 1.90
N VAL A 179 -6.76 10.31 0.62
CA VAL A 179 -8.08 10.33 -0.03
C VAL A 179 -8.71 8.92 -0.05
N GLY A 180 -7.94 7.89 -0.40
CA GLY A 180 -8.34 6.49 -0.35
C GLY A 180 -8.75 6.05 1.05
N GLY A 181 -8.01 6.47 2.08
CA GLY A 181 -8.38 6.24 3.48
C GLY A 181 -9.68 6.95 3.88
N LEU A 182 -9.92 8.17 3.40
CA LEU A 182 -11.18 8.91 3.64
C LEU A 182 -12.37 8.22 2.96
N ILE A 183 -12.21 7.80 1.71
CA ILE A 183 -13.22 7.04 0.95
C ILE A 183 -13.49 5.70 1.65
N GLY A 184 -12.43 4.96 1.97
CA GLY A 184 -12.49 3.71 2.72
C GLY A 184 -13.26 3.87 4.03
N LYS A 185 -13.02 4.97 4.76
CA LYS A 185 -13.75 5.28 5.99
C LYS A 185 -15.23 5.56 5.74
N ALA A 186 -15.56 6.33 4.70
CA ALA A 186 -16.95 6.63 4.35
C ALA A 186 -17.72 5.37 3.97
N ILE A 187 -17.11 4.49 3.18
CA ILE A 187 -17.67 3.19 2.78
C ILE A 187 -17.80 2.27 4.01
N CYS A 188 -16.78 2.22 4.88
CA CYS A 188 -16.84 1.47 6.14
C CYS A 188 -18.03 1.88 6.99
N LYS A 189 -18.25 3.19 7.18
CA LYS A 189 -19.38 3.72 7.94
C LYS A 189 -20.74 3.39 7.30
N LYS A 190 -20.83 3.46 5.97
CA LYS A 190 -22.09 3.32 5.24
C LYS A 190 -22.51 1.86 5.02
N HIS A 191 -21.57 0.99 4.70
CA HIS A 191 -21.86 -0.39 4.28
C HIS A 191 -21.37 -1.44 5.29
N PHE A 192 -20.15 -1.30 5.82
CA PHE A 192 -19.55 -2.37 6.63
C PHE A 192 -19.94 -2.33 8.11
N GLN A 193 -20.11 -1.13 8.70
CA GLN A 193 -20.66 -0.99 10.06
C GLN A 193 -22.12 -1.43 10.12
N ARG A 194 -22.90 -1.18 9.05
CA ARG A 194 -24.28 -1.68 8.94
C ARG A 194 -24.35 -3.19 8.80
N ALA A 195 -23.33 -3.82 8.22
CA ALA A 195 -23.22 -5.26 8.06
C ALA A 195 -22.58 -5.98 9.28
N GLY A 196 -22.19 -5.25 10.34
CA GLY A 196 -21.52 -5.82 11.51
C GLY A 196 -20.06 -6.27 11.29
N ILE A 197 -19.47 -5.93 10.13
CA ILE A 197 -18.12 -6.36 9.75
C ILE A 197 -17.06 -5.42 10.32
N ALA A 198 -17.36 -4.12 10.49
CA ALA A 198 -16.44 -3.08 10.96
C ALA A 198 -16.86 -2.46 12.28
#